data_AF-A0A7Y9UL85-F1
#
_entry.id   AF-A0A7Y9UL85-F1
#
_cell.length_a   1.000
_cell.length_b   1.000
_cell.length_c   1.000
_cell.angle_alpha   90.00
_cell.angle_beta   90.00
_cell.angle_gamma   90.00
#
_symmetry.space_group_name_H-M   'P 1'
#
loop_
_entity.id
_entity.type
_entity.pdbx_description
1 polymer ?
#
loop_
_entity_poly.entity_id
_entity_poly.type
_entity_poly.pdbx_seq_one_letter_code
_entity_poly.pdbx_strand_id
1 'polypeptide(L)' 'MLKRRRFKQQLTLQDRLSAWVKQIEEQASRLPPGPERDALFKKARQADVANHLHDWVISPGLQPPK' A
#
# COMPACT_ATOMS: atom_id res chain seq x y z
N MET A 1 -4.25 3.96 29.87
CA MET A 1 -4.31 2.99 28.74
C MET A 1 -4.63 3.74 27.46
N LEU A 2 -3.75 3.75 26.45
CA LEU A 2 -4.09 4.31 25.14
C LEU A 2 -5.11 3.42 24.45
N LYS A 3 -6.30 3.94 24.17
CA LYS A 3 -7.37 3.23 23.48
C LYS A 3 -6.96 3.05 22.01
N ARG A 4 -6.69 1.81 21.59
CA ARG A 4 -6.35 1.50 20.20
C ARG A 4 -7.54 1.85 19.30
N ARG A 5 -7.33 2.69 18.28
CA ARG A 5 -8.33 2.93 17.22
C ARG A 5 -8.43 1.68 16.35
N ARG A 6 -9.39 0.80 16.67
CA ARG A 6 -9.76 -0.33 15.82
C ARG A 6 -10.79 0.16 14.79
N PHE A 7 -10.35 0.32 13.55
CA PHE A 7 -11.25 0.59 12.42
C PHE A 7 -11.44 -0.72 11.64
N LYS A 8 -12.68 -1.05 11.29
CA LYS A 8 -12.97 -2.17 10.38
C LYS A 8 -12.82 -1.66 8.96
N GLN A 9 -11.77 -2.10 8.28
CA GLN A 9 -11.60 -1.83 6.86
C GLN A 9 -12.57 -2.73 6.08
N GLN A 10 -13.43 -2.11 5.27
CA GLN A 10 -14.38 -2.83 4.41
C GLN A 10 -13.69 -3.42 3.17
N LEU A 11 -12.65 -2.74 2.69
CA LEU A 11 -11.84 -3.15 1.54
C LEU A 11 -10.55 -3.83 2.01
N THR A 12 -10.04 -4.76 1.20
CA THR A 12 -8.79 -5.45 1.50
C THR A 12 -7.60 -4.48 1.51
N LEU A 13 -6.46 -4.92 2.05
CA LEU A 13 -5.23 -4.13 2.01
C LEU A 13 -4.81 -3.85 0.56
N GLN A 14 -4.85 -4.86 -0.30
CA GLN A 14 -4.48 -4.76 -1.72
C GLN A 14 -5.39 -3.80 -2.48
N ASP A 15 -6.71 -3.85 -2.27
CA ASP A 15 -7.65 -2.94 -2.93
C ASP A 15 -7.34 -1.48 -2.59
N ARG A 16 -7.06 -1.20 -1.31
CA ARG A 16 -6.74 0.16 -0.86
C ARG A 16 -5.39 0.63 -1.38
N LEU A 17 -4.39 -0.25 -1.45
CA LEU A 17 -3.08 0.09 -2.02
C LEU A 17 -3.18 0.35 -3.52
N SER A 18 -3.96 -0.46 -4.25
CA SER A 18 -4.14 -0.26 -5.70
C SER A 18 -4.86 1.07 -6.02
N ALA A 19 -5.91 1.42 -5.26
CA ALA A 19 -6.59 2.70 -5.37
C ALA A 19 -5.65 3.87 -5.06
N TRP A 20 -4.80 3.71 -4.04
CA TRP A 20 -3.83 4.75 -3.65
C TRP A 20 -2.74 4.95 -4.70
N VAL A 21 -2.19 3.88 -5.28
CA VAL A 21 -1.20 3.97 -6.37
C VAL A 21 -1.78 4.75 -7.56
N LYS A 22 -3.02 4.46 -7.98
CA LYS A 22 -3.70 5.19 -9.06
C LYS A 22 -3.80 6.70 -8.76
N GLN A 23 -4.15 7.07 -7.53
CA GLN A 23 -4.20 8.48 -7.12
C GLN A 23 -2.82 9.15 -7.17
N ILE A 24 -1.78 8.44 -6.73
CA ILE A 24 -0.40 8.93 -6.77
C ILE A 24 0.07 9.13 -8.21
N GLU A 25 -0.23 8.20 -9.11
CA GLU A 25 0.12 8.31 -10.52
C GLU A 25 -0.56 9.52 -11.18
N GLU A 26 -1.84 9.76 -10.87
CA GLU A 26 -2.57 10.93 -11.35
C GLU A 26 -2.01 12.25 -10.77
N GLN A 27 -1.55 12.25 -9.52
CA GLN A 27 -0.84 13.40 -8.95
C GLN A 27 0.52 13.61 -9.62
N ALA A 28 1.26 12.52 -9.88
CA ALA A 28 2.56 12.55 -10.52
C ALA A 28 2.48 13.01 -11.98
N SER A 29 1.39 12.70 -12.69
CA SER A 29 1.19 13.14 -14.09
C SER A 29 0.89 14.64 -14.20
N ARG A 30 0.34 15.26 -13.14
CA ARG A 30 0.07 16.70 -13.08
C ARG A 30 1.29 17.52 -12.70
N LEU A 31 2.32 16.89 -12.13
CA LEU A 31 3.54 17.57 -11.68
C LEU A 31 4.63 17.56 -12.76
N PRO A 32 5.40 18.66 -12.87
CA PRO A 32 6.59 18.66 -13.70
C PRO A 32 7.62 17.65 -13.16
N PRO A 33 8.53 17.14 -14.02
CA PRO A 33 9.62 16.29 -13.57
C PRO A 33 10.46 17.02 -12.52
N GLY A 34 10.63 16.40 -11.36
CA GLY A 34 11.28 17.00 -10.20
C GLY A 34 11.17 16.12 -8.94
N PRO A 35 11.78 16.57 -7.83
CA PRO A 35 11.91 15.77 -6.61
C PRO A 35 10.55 15.39 -5.99
N GLU A 36 9.52 16.23 -6.17
CA GLU A 36 8.17 15.95 -5.70
C GLU A 36 7.52 14.79 -6.45
N ARG A 37 7.67 14.77 -7.78
CA ARG A 37 7.20 13.67 -8.63
C ARG A 37 7.93 12.37 -8.31
N ASP A 38 9.24 12.44 -8.07
CA ASP A 38 10.04 11.26 -7.68
C ASP A 38 9.64 10.73 -6.29
N ALA A 39 9.30 11.62 -5.35
CA ALA A 39 8.81 11.22 -4.04
C ALA A 39 7.46 10.49 -4.13
N LEU A 40 6.58 10.91 -5.05
CA LEU A 40 5.33 10.21 -5.35
C LEU A 40 5.60 8.80 -5.90
N PHE A 41 6.49 8.67 -6.88
CA PHE A 41 6.87 7.35 -7.40
C PHE A 41 7.51 6.45 -6.33
N LYS A 42 8.32 7.00 -5.43
CA LYS A 42 8.84 6.24 -4.27
C LYS A 42 7.72 5.69 -3.39
N LYS A 43 6.65 6.47 -3.15
CA LYS A 43 5.48 6.03 -2.38
C LYS A 43 4.70 4.94 -3.12
N ALA A 44 4.50 5.07 -4.43
CA ALA A 44 3.87 4.02 -5.24
C ALA A 44 4.65 2.70 -5.11
N ARG A 45 5.99 2.75 -5.20
CA ARG A 45 6.84 1.57 -5.02
C ARG A 45 6.72 0.94 -3.63
N GLN A 46 6.52 1.74 -2.58
CA GLN A 46 6.28 1.22 -1.23
C GLN A 46 4.96 0.45 -1.15
N ALA A 47 3.93 0.88 -1.89
CA ALA A 47 2.67 0.15 -1.97
C ALA A 47 2.84 -1.23 -2.63
N ASP A 48 3.64 -1.32 -3.70
CA ASP A 48 3.94 -2.60 -4.34
C ASP A 48 4.67 -3.57 -3.40
N VAL A 49 5.65 -3.07 -2.65
CA VAL A 49 6.36 -3.86 -1.64
C VAL A 49 5.40 -4.32 -0.55
N ALA A 50 4.47 -3.48 -0.11
CA ALA A 50 3.46 -3.85 0.88
C ALA A 50 2.50 -4.94 0.36
N ASN A 51 2.12 -4.90 -0.92
CA ASN A 51 1.35 -5.97 -1.56
C ASN A 51 2.13 -7.29 -1.57
N HIS A 52 3.40 -7.25 -1.98
CA HIS A 52 4.25 -8.45 -2.03
C HIS A 52 4.44 -9.08 -0.64
N LEU A 53 4.64 -8.25 0.40
CA LEU A 53 4.71 -8.72 1.78
C LEU A 53 3.39 -9.34 2.24
N HIS A 54 2.26 -8.77 1.83
CA HIS A 54 0.95 -9.34 2.15
C HIS A 54 0.78 -10.74 1.58
N ASP A 55 1.20 -10.94 0.33
CA ASP A 55 1.16 -12.24 -0.35
C ASP A 55 2.04 -13.27 0.38
N TRP A 56 3.22 -12.87 0.85
CA TRP A 56 4.08 -13.74 1.66
C TRP A 56 3.43 -14.13 2.99
N VAL A 57 2.82 -13.19 3.69
CA VAL A 57 2.16 -13.45 4.99
C VAL A 57 0.97 -14.40 4.83
N ILE A 58 0.27 -14.35 3.71
CA ILE A 58 -0.88 -15.24 3.44
C ILE A 58 -0.44 -16.61 2.92
N SER A 59 0.81 -16.76 2.47
CA SER A 59 1.32 -18.01 1.89
C SER A 59 1.14 -19.20 2.85
N PRO A 60 0.57 -20.34 2.39
CA PRO A 60 0.24 -21.49 3.24
C PRO A 60 1.45 -22.07 4.00
N GLY A 61 2.66 -21.95 3.44
CA GLY A 61 3.88 -22.47 4.05
C GLY A 61 4.41 -21.65 5.23
N LEU A 62 3.89 -20.44 5.44
CA LEU A 62 4.28 -19.53 6.53
C LEU A 62 3.17 -19.38 7.59
N GLN A 63 1.99 -19.96 7.36
CA GLN A 63 0.92 -19.97 8.35
C GLN A 63 1.18 -21.07 9.37
N PRO A 64 1.05 -20.79 10.68
CA PRO A 64 1.14 -21.83 11.70
C PRO A 64 0.05 -22.89 11.44
N PRO A 65 0.35 -24.18 11.63
CA PRO A 65 -0.64 -25.25 11.50
C PRO A 65 -1.82 -25.00 12.46
N LYS A 66 -3.02 -25.36 12.00
CA LYS A 66 -4.27 -25.21 12.76
C LYS A 66 -4.40 -26.21 13.90
#